data_AF-A0A9X2I1J5-F1
#
_entry.id   AF-A0A9X2I1J5-F1
#
_cell.length_a   1.000
_cell.length_b   1.000
_cell.length_c   1.000
_cell.angle_alpha   90.00
_cell.angle_beta   90.00
_cell.angle_gamma   90.00
#
_symmetry.space_group_name_H-M   'P 1'
#
loop_
_entity.id
_entity.type
_entity.pdbx_description
1 polymer ?
#
loop_
_entity_poly.entity_id
_entity_poly.type
_entity_poly.pdbx_seq_one_letter_code
_entity_poly.pdbx_strand_id
1 'polypeptide(L)'
;MSAFDNAASEQGLTTFLDALDQSDHWVLIAPLSEALLPFKRLRLTTSELAQTALPGAQVLIVENERCLHLLPDLPDTVAILGAGLDLQWLSAPQWREKKLGYWGDMDTWGLLMLARARSYCPGLTPLLMSRSLFDQYAAGSAVPEPVTAQSTAPDGLTDKEASFYCYLLSQERGRLEQEYLPQNAVERALRAWLKA
;
A
#
# COMPACT_ATOMS: atom_id res chain seq x y z
N MET A 1 -12.51 43.10 -21.21
CA MET A 1 -11.19 42.48 -21.46
C MET A 1 -10.16 43.25 -20.68
N SER A 2 -9.43 42.73 -19.70
CA SER A 2 -9.46 41.48 -18.95
C SER A 2 -8.75 41.84 -17.64
N ALA A 3 -9.41 41.65 -16.50
CA ALA A 3 -8.83 41.93 -15.19
C ALA A 3 -8.78 40.61 -14.42
N PHE A 4 -7.65 39.90 -14.52
CA PHE A 4 -7.21 38.93 -13.51
C PHE A 4 -5.69 38.80 -13.63
N ASP A 5 -5.01 39.83 -13.11
CA ASP A 5 -3.61 39.74 -12.75
C ASP A 5 -3.49 39.12 -11.36
N ASN A 6 -2.89 37.94 -11.36
CA ASN A 6 -1.93 37.41 -10.39
C ASN A 6 -1.92 38.01 -8.95
N ALA A 7 -2.57 37.33 -8.01
CA ALA A 7 -2.28 37.46 -6.58
C ALA A 7 -2.73 36.20 -5.80
N ALA A 8 -2.16 35.04 -6.11
CA ALA A 8 -2.08 33.97 -5.11
C ALA A 8 -0.86 34.28 -4.24
N SER A 9 -1.07 34.88 -3.06
CA SER A 9 0.04 35.05 -2.09
C SER A 9 0.51 33.68 -1.60
N GLU A 10 1.76 33.57 -1.13
CA GLU A 10 2.26 32.35 -0.49
C GLU A 10 1.34 31.86 0.64
N GLN A 11 0.70 32.79 1.36
CA GLN A 11 -0.32 32.50 2.37
C GLN A 11 -1.63 31.94 1.80
N GLY A 12 -2.06 32.38 0.62
CA GLY A 12 -3.21 31.81 -0.09
C GLY A 12 -2.93 30.41 -0.64
N LEU A 13 -1.70 30.16 -1.11
CA LEU A 13 -1.23 28.84 -1.52
C LEU A 13 -1.04 27.89 -0.34
N THR A 14 -0.45 28.33 0.78
CA THR A 14 -0.37 27.52 2.01
C THR A 14 -1.75 27.26 2.58
N THR A 15 -2.68 28.22 2.59
CA THR A 15 -4.06 27.97 3.04
C THR A 15 -4.80 27.00 2.08
N PHE A 16 -4.54 27.05 0.78
CA PHE A 16 -5.10 26.11 -0.20
C PHE A 16 -4.47 24.71 -0.09
N LEU A 17 -3.18 24.62 0.23
CA LEU A 17 -2.45 23.38 0.48
C LEU A 17 -2.78 22.78 1.86
N ASP A 18 -3.00 23.61 2.88
CA ASP A 18 -3.48 23.20 4.22
C ASP A 18 -4.96 22.79 4.15
N ALA A 19 -5.75 23.35 3.23
CA ALA A 19 -7.09 22.85 2.92
C ALA A 19 -7.05 21.51 2.15
N LEU A 20 -5.95 21.20 1.44
CA LEU A 20 -5.66 19.87 0.91
C LEU A 20 -5.10 18.91 1.97
N ASP A 21 -4.74 19.39 3.16
CA ASP A 21 -4.48 18.57 4.34
C ASP A 21 -5.79 18.00 4.95
N GLN A 22 -6.93 18.32 4.31
CA GLN A 22 -8.23 17.62 4.41
C GLN A 22 -8.57 16.85 3.12
N SER A 23 -7.59 16.50 2.28
CA SER A 23 -7.84 15.71 1.08
C SER A 23 -8.14 14.27 1.48
N ASP A 24 -9.43 13.95 1.44
CA ASP A 24 -9.95 12.64 1.70
C ASP A 24 -9.45 11.69 0.59
N HIS A 25 -8.33 11.00 0.85
CA HIS A 25 -7.58 10.24 -0.15
C HIS A 25 -8.43 9.11 -0.72
N TRP A 26 -8.45 8.96 -2.03
CA TRP A 26 -9.31 7.96 -2.68
C TRP A 26 -8.60 6.63 -2.82
N VAL A 27 -9.27 5.57 -2.40
CA VAL A 27 -8.82 4.19 -2.54
C VAL A 27 -9.82 3.35 -3.32
N LEU A 28 -9.31 2.38 -4.06
CA LEU A 28 -10.11 1.41 -4.78
C LEU A 28 -10.41 0.20 -3.91
N ILE A 29 -11.67 -0.12 -3.74
CA ILE A 29 -12.17 -1.32 -3.07
C ILE A 29 -12.61 -2.33 -4.13
N ALA A 30 -12.08 -3.55 -4.07
CA ALA A 30 -12.43 -4.63 -4.98
C ALA A 30 -12.65 -5.94 -4.20
N PRO A 31 -13.86 -6.54 -4.24
CA PRO A 31 -14.06 -7.87 -3.68
C PRO A 31 -13.30 -8.90 -4.54
N LEU A 32 -12.58 -9.82 -3.89
CA LEU A 32 -11.86 -10.91 -4.56
C LEU A 32 -12.63 -12.24 -4.51
N SER A 33 -13.87 -12.20 -4.03
CA SER A 33 -14.83 -13.29 -4.18
C SER A 33 -16.21 -12.75 -4.54
N GLU A 34 -17.02 -13.59 -5.17
CA GLU A 34 -18.39 -13.24 -5.52
C GLU A 34 -19.22 -12.91 -4.26
N ALA A 35 -20.24 -12.07 -4.46
CA ALA A 35 -21.27 -11.71 -3.47
C ALA A 35 -20.82 -10.97 -2.19
N LEU A 36 -19.53 -10.64 -2.01
CA LEU A 36 -19.10 -9.81 -0.87
C LEU A 36 -19.65 -8.38 -0.95
N LEU A 37 -19.58 -7.78 -2.14
CA LEU A 37 -20.09 -6.43 -2.40
C LEU A 37 -20.98 -6.47 -3.64
N PRO A 38 -21.99 -5.58 -3.72
CA PRO A 38 -22.86 -5.48 -4.90
C PRO A 38 -22.13 -4.89 -6.12
N PHE A 39 -20.88 -4.42 -5.95
CA PHE A 39 -20.07 -3.81 -7.00
C PHE A 39 -18.76 -4.59 -7.18
N LYS A 40 -18.30 -4.68 -8.42
CA LYS A 40 -16.98 -5.26 -8.75
C LYS A 40 -15.82 -4.35 -8.33
N ARG A 41 -16.07 -3.04 -8.27
CA ARG A 41 -15.12 -1.98 -7.92
C ARG A 41 -15.91 -0.82 -7.33
N LEU A 42 -15.43 -0.28 -6.22
CA LEU A 42 -15.97 0.90 -5.55
C LEU A 42 -14.82 1.82 -5.19
N ARG A 43 -14.98 3.14 -5.32
CA ARG A 43 -14.02 4.10 -4.76
C ARG A 43 -14.62 4.72 -3.51
N LEU A 44 -13.83 4.72 -2.44
CA LEU A 44 -14.15 5.34 -1.16
C LEU A 44 -13.00 6.26 -0.79
N THR A 45 -13.28 7.27 0.02
CA THR A 45 -12.23 8.04 0.67
C THR A 45 -11.70 7.29 1.90
N THR A 46 -10.49 7.61 2.35
CA THR A 46 -9.91 7.02 3.57
C THR A 46 -10.70 7.38 4.82
N SER A 47 -11.34 8.56 4.90
CA SER A 47 -12.23 8.90 6.03
C SER A 47 -13.52 8.09 6.02
N GLU A 48 -14.12 7.86 4.85
CA GLU A 48 -15.29 6.98 4.71
C GLU A 48 -14.92 5.53 5.05
N LEU A 49 -13.76 5.07 4.58
CA LEU A 49 -13.22 3.76 4.88
C LEU A 49 -12.97 3.57 6.40
N ALA A 50 -12.48 4.60 7.09
CA ALA A 50 -12.28 4.59 8.54
C ALA A 50 -13.58 4.43 9.34
N GLN A 51 -14.74 4.72 8.73
CA GLN A 51 -16.07 4.60 9.35
C GLN A 51 -16.87 3.42 8.81
N THR A 52 -16.35 2.69 7.81
CA THR A 52 -17.08 1.63 7.11
C THR A 52 -16.56 0.26 7.51
N ALA A 53 -17.46 -0.60 7.98
CA ALA A 53 -17.18 -2.02 8.16
C ALA A 53 -17.30 -2.74 6.81
N LEU A 54 -16.18 -3.03 6.17
CA LEU A 54 -16.18 -3.83 4.95
C LEU A 54 -16.56 -5.29 5.25
N PRO A 55 -17.27 -5.97 4.33
CA PRO A 55 -17.55 -7.40 4.44
C PRO A 55 -16.26 -8.22 4.29
N GLY A 56 -16.37 -9.51 4.60
CA GLY A 56 -15.26 -10.45 4.54
C GLY A 56 -14.35 -10.42 5.77
N ALA A 57 -13.79 -11.56 6.14
CA ALA A 57 -12.85 -11.66 7.26
C ALA A 57 -11.40 -11.38 6.86
N GLN A 58 -11.08 -11.30 5.56
CA GLN A 58 -9.74 -10.95 5.08
C GLN A 58 -9.72 -9.63 4.31
N VAL A 59 -8.67 -8.84 4.54
CA VAL A 59 -8.43 -7.60 3.79
C VAL A 59 -7.00 -7.58 3.28
N LEU A 60 -6.88 -7.42 1.97
CA LEU A 60 -5.60 -7.29 1.28
C LEU A 60 -5.36 -5.82 0.93
N ILE A 61 -4.36 -5.21 1.54
CA ILE A 61 -3.97 -3.83 1.28
C ILE A 61 -2.86 -3.87 0.24
N VAL A 62 -3.08 -3.19 -0.88
CA VAL A 62 -2.14 -3.13 -2.00
C VAL A 62 -1.80 -1.67 -2.27
N GLU A 63 -0.53 -1.33 -2.25
CA GLU A 63 -0.10 0.05 -2.42
C GLU A 63 -0.53 0.63 -3.78
N ASN A 64 -0.30 -0.10 -4.87
CA ASN A 64 -0.58 0.38 -6.22
C ASN A 64 -1.90 -0.20 -6.80
N GLU A 65 -2.82 0.68 -7.21
CA GLU A 65 -4.09 0.30 -7.86
C GLU A 65 -3.91 -0.55 -9.13
N ARG A 66 -2.80 -0.35 -9.87
CA ARG A 66 -2.54 -1.10 -11.10
C ARG A 66 -2.42 -2.59 -10.85
N CYS A 67 -2.04 -3.01 -9.65
CA CYS A 67 -1.88 -4.43 -9.31
C CYS A 67 -3.18 -5.21 -9.22
N LEU A 68 -4.36 -4.58 -9.36
CA LEU A 68 -5.65 -5.28 -9.34
C LEU A 68 -5.70 -6.47 -10.30
N HIS A 69 -5.10 -6.35 -11.49
CA HIS A 69 -5.10 -7.43 -12.50
C HIS A 69 -4.24 -8.65 -12.11
N LEU A 70 -3.37 -8.51 -11.10
CA LEU A 70 -2.53 -9.60 -10.58
C LEU A 70 -3.22 -10.35 -9.43
N LEU A 71 -4.31 -9.80 -8.88
CA LEU A 71 -5.01 -10.40 -7.74
C LEU A 71 -5.88 -11.57 -8.22
N PRO A 72 -5.68 -12.79 -7.68
CA PRO A 72 -6.54 -13.93 -7.98
C PRO A 72 -7.85 -13.84 -7.20
N ASP A 73 -8.80 -14.71 -7.55
CA ASP A 73 -9.96 -14.94 -6.69
C ASP A 73 -9.52 -15.54 -5.34
N LEU A 74 -9.89 -14.85 -4.27
CA LEU A 74 -9.59 -15.14 -2.87
C LEU A 74 -10.93 -15.11 -2.09
N PRO A 75 -11.40 -16.26 -1.57
CA PRO A 75 -12.64 -16.32 -0.79
C PRO A 75 -12.64 -15.32 0.35
N ASP A 76 -13.78 -14.71 0.64
CA ASP A 76 -14.01 -13.90 1.84
C ASP A 76 -13.00 -12.73 2.02
N THR A 77 -12.42 -12.28 0.90
CA THR A 77 -11.35 -11.28 0.86
C THR A 77 -11.78 -10.03 0.09
N VAL A 78 -11.53 -8.85 0.67
CA VAL A 78 -11.64 -7.56 -0.02
C VAL A 78 -10.24 -6.96 -0.20
N ALA A 79 -9.92 -6.52 -1.42
CA ALA A 79 -8.71 -5.74 -1.68
C ALA A 79 -9.00 -4.23 -1.54
N ILE A 80 -8.07 -3.53 -0.90
CA ILE A 80 -8.01 -2.07 -0.80
C ILE A 80 -6.74 -1.64 -1.50
N LEU A 81 -6.87 -0.94 -2.63
CA LEU A 81 -5.74 -0.56 -3.45
C LEU A 81 -5.56 0.95 -3.51
N GLY A 82 -4.31 1.39 -3.66
CA GLY A 82 -4.01 2.81 -3.81
C GLY A 82 -3.86 3.54 -2.49
N ALA A 83 -3.67 2.86 -1.35
CA ALA A 83 -3.69 3.50 -0.03
C ALA A 83 -2.63 4.61 0.17
N GLY A 84 -1.52 4.58 -0.58
CA GLY A 84 -0.49 5.60 -0.52
C GLY A 84 0.07 5.81 0.89
N LEU A 85 0.38 7.07 1.24
CA LEU A 85 0.91 7.43 2.55
C LEU A 85 -0.16 7.49 3.66
N ASP A 86 -1.44 7.58 3.29
CA ASP A 86 -2.55 7.68 4.22
C ASP A 86 -3.02 6.30 4.67
N LEU A 87 -2.44 5.84 5.78
CA LEU A 87 -2.73 4.57 6.42
C LEU A 87 -3.41 4.76 7.79
N GLN A 88 -3.76 5.99 8.18
CA GLN A 88 -4.32 6.28 9.50
C GLN A 88 -5.68 5.62 9.70
N TRP A 89 -6.44 5.41 8.62
CA TRP A 89 -7.72 4.68 8.65
C TRP A 89 -7.59 3.27 9.23
N LEU A 90 -6.40 2.65 9.22
CA LEU A 90 -6.13 1.35 9.86
C LEU A 90 -6.22 1.40 11.41
N SER A 91 -6.18 2.59 12.02
CA SER A 91 -6.36 2.73 13.47
C SER A 91 -7.78 2.40 13.95
N ALA A 92 -8.74 2.39 13.03
CA ALA A 92 -10.13 2.15 13.32
C ALA A 92 -10.38 0.69 13.80
N PRO A 93 -11.30 0.47 14.75
CA PRO A 93 -11.43 -0.81 15.43
C PRO A 93 -11.85 -1.97 14.52
N GLN A 94 -12.56 -1.71 13.42
CA GLN A 94 -13.06 -2.74 12.51
C GLN A 94 -11.97 -3.56 11.82
N TRP A 95 -10.72 -3.08 11.81
CA TRP A 95 -9.60 -3.80 11.20
C TRP A 95 -8.96 -4.83 12.14
N ARG A 96 -9.17 -4.70 13.46
CA ARG A 96 -8.51 -5.56 14.46
C ARG A 96 -8.93 -7.01 14.41
N GLU A 97 -10.17 -7.28 14.00
CA GLU A 97 -10.73 -8.63 13.89
C GLU A 97 -10.51 -9.26 12.50
N LYS A 98 -9.94 -8.50 11.57
CA LYS A 98 -9.69 -8.96 10.21
C LYS A 98 -8.29 -9.52 10.06
N LYS A 99 -8.15 -10.52 9.19
CA LYS A 99 -6.84 -10.98 8.74
C LYS A 99 -6.32 -10.00 7.69
N LEU A 100 -5.27 -9.27 8.03
CA LEU A 100 -4.71 -8.22 7.18
C LEU A 100 -3.44 -8.70 6.46
N GLY A 101 -3.41 -8.47 5.16
CA GLY A 101 -2.22 -8.63 4.31
C GLY A 101 -1.83 -7.28 3.75
N TYR A 102 -0.53 -6.97 3.69
CA TYR A 102 -0.01 -5.76 3.06
C TYR A 102 0.99 -6.12 1.97
N TRP A 103 0.79 -5.55 0.79
CA TRP A 103 1.69 -5.68 -0.34
C TRP A 103 1.99 -4.29 -0.89
N GLY A 104 3.26 -3.87 -0.79
CA GLY A 104 3.81 -2.67 -1.42
C GLY A 104 4.98 -3.00 -2.34
N ASP A 105 5.59 -1.95 -2.90
CA ASP A 105 6.80 -2.08 -3.69
C ASP A 105 7.97 -2.62 -2.85
N MET A 106 8.92 -3.29 -3.49
CA MET A 106 10.20 -3.66 -2.86
C MET A 106 11.20 -2.52 -3.05
N ASP A 107 11.01 -1.48 -2.25
CA ASP A 107 11.88 -0.31 -2.12
C ASP A 107 11.82 0.28 -0.70
N THR A 108 12.42 1.44 -0.48
CA THR A 108 12.44 2.05 0.85
C THR A 108 11.10 2.68 1.25
N TRP A 109 10.28 3.13 0.30
CA TRP A 109 8.95 3.69 0.57
C TRP A 109 7.94 2.60 0.94
N GLY A 110 7.91 1.50 0.20
CA GLY A 110 7.03 0.36 0.47
C GLY A 110 7.28 -0.22 1.86
N LEU A 111 8.56 -0.37 2.25
CA LEU A 111 8.91 -0.82 3.61
C LEU A 111 8.59 0.23 4.69
N LEU A 112 8.71 1.53 4.40
CA LEU A 112 8.23 2.58 5.32
C LEU A 112 6.71 2.48 5.52
N MET A 113 5.95 2.25 4.45
CA MET A 113 4.50 2.12 4.54
C MET A 113 4.08 0.85 5.28
N LEU A 114 4.79 -0.25 5.09
CA LEU A 114 4.61 -1.47 5.88
C LEU A 114 4.82 -1.18 7.38
N ALA A 115 5.88 -0.48 7.74
CA ALA A 115 6.16 -0.11 9.14
C ALA A 115 5.03 0.74 9.73
N ARG A 116 4.54 1.74 8.98
CA ARG A 116 3.40 2.58 9.38
C ARG A 116 2.11 1.78 9.53
N ALA A 117 1.77 0.93 8.57
CA ALA A 117 0.59 0.06 8.63
C ALA A 117 0.62 -0.83 9.88
N ARG A 118 1.79 -1.40 10.20
CA ARG A 118 1.98 -2.25 11.37
C ARG A 118 1.87 -1.50 12.69
N SER A 119 2.19 -0.20 12.72
CA SER A 119 1.99 0.63 13.93
C SER A 119 0.50 0.73 14.33
N TYR A 120 -0.41 0.69 13.36
CA TYR A 120 -1.86 0.65 13.60
C TYR A 120 -2.38 -0.77 13.80
N CYS A 121 -1.86 -1.73 13.04
CA CYS A 121 -2.29 -3.12 13.05
C CYS A 121 -1.08 -4.08 13.19
N PRO A 122 -0.62 -4.38 14.42
CA PRO A 122 0.57 -5.20 14.65
C PRO A 122 0.51 -6.63 14.06
N GLY A 123 -0.70 -7.18 13.90
CA GLY A 123 -0.92 -8.52 13.33
C GLY A 123 -0.91 -8.59 11.80
N LEU A 124 -0.66 -7.47 11.11
CA LEU A 124 -0.65 -7.40 9.65
C LEU A 124 0.53 -8.21 9.05
N THR A 125 0.21 -9.03 8.06
CA THR A 125 1.18 -9.89 7.37
C THR A 125 1.76 -9.19 6.14
N PRO A 126 3.09 -8.97 6.05
CA PRO A 126 3.73 -8.48 4.84
C PRO A 126 3.72 -9.57 3.76
N LEU A 127 3.43 -9.19 2.52
CA LEU A 127 3.30 -10.09 1.38
C LEU A 127 4.21 -9.63 0.26
N LEU A 128 4.94 -10.58 -0.33
CA LEU A 128 5.76 -10.37 -1.54
C LEU A 128 6.89 -9.33 -1.41
N MET A 129 7.19 -8.87 -0.19
CA MET A 129 8.21 -7.85 0.09
C MET A 129 9.40 -8.46 0.84
N SER A 130 10.18 -9.29 0.17
CA SER A 130 11.32 -9.97 0.81
C SER A 130 12.56 -9.92 -0.05
N ARG A 131 13.73 -9.91 0.61
CA ARG A 131 15.01 -9.92 -0.07
C ARG A 131 15.15 -11.09 -1.06
N SER A 132 14.67 -12.28 -0.72
CA SER A 132 14.75 -13.42 -1.64
C SER A 132 13.94 -13.22 -2.92
N LEU A 133 12.78 -12.56 -2.85
CA LEU A 133 11.99 -12.19 -4.02
C LEU A 133 12.66 -11.08 -4.82
N PHE A 134 13.21 -10.08 -4.13
CA PHE A 134 13.98 -9.02 -4.79
C PHE A 134 15.15 -9.60 -5.57
N ASP A 135 16.02 -10.38 -4.93
CA ASP A 135 17.18 -10.99 -5.58
C ASP A 135 16.79 -11.89 -6.77
N GLN A 136 15.63 -12.54 -6.69
CA GLN A 136 15.11 -13.39 -7.77
C GLN A 136 14.69 -12.59 -9.02
N TYR A 137 14.13 -11.39 -8.86
CA TYR A 137 13.52 -10.64 -9.97
C TYR A 137 14.26 -9.35 -10.34
N ALA A 138 15.17 -8.87 -9.48
CA ALA A 138 15.83 -7.58 -9.64
C ALA A 138 16.63 -7.45 -10.95
N ALA A 139 17.28 -8.52 -11.40
CA ALA A 139 18.10 -8.49 -12.61
C ALA A 139 17.34 -8.04 -13.87
N GLY A 140 16.03 -8.34 -13.96
CA GLY A 140 15.19 -8.01 -15.11
C GLY A 140 14.29 -6.80 -14.92
N SER A 141 14.05 -6.37 -13.68
CA SER A 141 12.95 -5.44 -13.38
C SER A 141 13.28 -4.38 -12.34
N ALA A 142 14.40 -4.49 -11.62
CA ALA A 142 14.76 -3.45 -10.66
C ALA A 142 15.27 -2.19 -11.38
N VAL A 143 14.94 -1.04 -10.80
CA VAL A 143 15.26 0.29 -11.29
C VAL A 143 15.86 1.12 -10.15
N PRO A 144 16.56 2.23 -10.46
CA PRO A 144 16.97 3.17 -9.43
C PRO A 144 15.76 3.71 -8.64
N GLU A 145 15.99 3.96 -7.35
CA GLU A 145 15.08 4.71 -6.49
C GLU A 145 15.59 6.16 -6.41
N PRO A 146 14.97 7.13 -7.11
CA PRO A 146 15.51 8.48 -7.21
C PRO A 146 15.57 9.21 -5.87
N VAL A 147 14.60 8.92 -4.99
CA VAL A 147 14.47 9.48 -3.66
C VAL A 147 14.11 8.36 -2.70
N THR A 148 15.05 8.02 -1.83
CA THR A 148 14.82 7.06 -0.74
C THR A 148 13.96 7.70 0.35
N ALA A 149 13.14 6.90 1.03
CA ALA A 149 12.23 7.37 2.08
C ALA A 149 12.97 8.00 3.28
N GLN A 150 14.00 7.33 3.78
CA GLN A 150 14.88 7.81 4.85
C GLN A 150 16.22 7.05 4.84
N SER A 151 17.24 7.57 5.51
CA SER A 151 18.59 7.00 5.48
C SER A 151 18.79 5.77 6.37
N THR A 152 17.83 5.45 7.23
CA THR A 152 17.86 4.31 8.15
C THR A 152 16.54 3.57 8.15
N ALA A 153 16.54 2.28 8.47
CA ALA A 153 15.31 1.50 8.54
C ALA A 153 14.32 2.11 9.57
N PRO A 154 13.02 2.21 9.23
CA PRO A 154 12.00 2.73 10.14
C PRO A 154 11.68 1.78 11.29
N ASP A 155 11.28 2.35 12.42
CA ASP A 155 10.76 1.60 13.55
C ASP A 155 9.50 0.82 13.16
N GLY A 156 9.33 -0.38 13.70
CA GLY A 156 8.20 -1.26 13.39
C GLY A 156 8.49 -2.29 12.30
N LEU A 157 9.63 -2.21 11.60
CA LEU A 157 10.15 -3.33 10.82
C LEU A 157 10.75 -4.41 11.72
N THR A 158 10.63 -5.66 11.29
CA THR A 158 11.37 -6.79 11.88
C THR A 158 12.85 -6.72 11.47
N ASP A 159 13.74 -7.40 12.18
CA ASP A 159 15.18 -7.44 11.85
C ASP A 159 15.45 -7.85 10.39
N LYS A 160 14.66 -8.79 9.87
CA LYS A 160 14.78 -9.25 8.47
C LYS A 160 14.38 -8.16 7.48
N GLU A 161 13.31 -7.43 7.77
CA GLU A 161 12.82 -6.33 6.93
C GLU A 161 13.74 -5.11 7.02
N ALA A 162 14.23 -4.77 8.22
CA ALA A 162 15.21 -3.70 8.41
C ALA A 162 16.54 -4.01 7.70
N SER A 163 16.99 -5.27 7.74
CA SER A 163 18.14 -5.71 6.95
C SER A 163 17.89 -5.61 5.44
N PHE A 164 16.67 -5.94 4.98
CA PHE A 164 16.29 -5.79 3.59
C PHE A 164 16.23 -4.30 3.17
N TYR A 165 15.72 -3.42 4.03
CA TYR A 165 15.73 -1.98 3.83
C TYR A 165 17.15 -1.44 3.61
N CYS A 166 18.07 -1.76 4.52
CA CYS A 166 19.48 -1.34 4.40
C CYS A 166 20.16 -1.94 3.17
N TYR A 167 19.77 -3.16 2.77
CA TYR A 167 20.24 -3.76 1.53
C TYR A 167 19.79 -2.93 0.31
N LEU A 168 18.52 -2.56 0.21
CA LEU A 168 17.99 -1.74 -0.89
C LEU A 168 18.70 -0.38 -0.99
N LEU A 169 18.96 0.29 0.14
CA LEU A 169 19.73 1.54 0.19
C LEU A 169 21.14 1.44 -0.41
N SER A 170 21.73 0.24 -0.41
CA SER A 170 23.08 0.00 -0.95
C SER A 170 23.09 -0.36 -2.44
N GLN A 171 21.92 -0.56 -3.05
CA GLN A 171 21.81 -0.95 -4.46
C GLN A 171 21.64 0.28 -5.36
N GLU A 172 22.33 0.29 -6.50
CA GLU A 172 22.09 1.30 -7.55
C GLU A 172 20.65 1.22 -8.09
N ARG A 173 20.11 0.00 -8.16
CA ARG A 173 18.74 -0.31 -8.57
C ARG A 173 17.94 -0.89 -7.41
N GLY A 174 17.76 -0.08 -6.36
CA GLY A 174 17.13 -0.48 -5.10
C GLY A 174 15.60 -0.54 -5.10
N ARG A 175 14.93 -0.49 -6.26
CA ARG A 175 13.46 -0.50 -6.36
C ARG A 175 12.95 -1.55 -7.33
N LEU A 176 12.01 -2.37 -6.89
CA LEU A 176 11.26 -3.30 -7.75
C LEU A 176 9.75 -3.09 -7.52
N GLU A 177 9.08 -2.58 -8.55
CA GLU A 177 7.65 -2.25 -8.51
C GLU A 177 6.78 -3.53 -8.55
N GLN A 178 5.69 -3.55 -7.78
CA GLN A 178 4.78 -4.70 -7.66
C GLN A 178 4.32 -5.28 -9.00
N GLU A 179 4.09 -4.41 -9.99
CA GLU A 179 3.60 -4.75 -11.33
C GLU A 179 4.53 -5.71 -12.09
N TYR A 180 5.81 -5.77 -11.74
CA TYR A 180 6.80 -6.63 -12.39
C TYR A 180 6.89 -8.03 -11.79
N LEU A 181 6.19 -8.31 -10.69
CA LEU A 181 6.17 -9.65 -10.12
C LEU A 181 5.35 -10.60 -11.02
N PRO A 182 5.84 -11.82 -11.30
CA PRO A 182 5.09 -12.79 -12.08
C PRO A 182 3.76 -13.15 -11.40
N GLN A 183 2.67 -13.17 -12.19
CA GLN A 183 1.32 -13.46 -11.68
C GLN A 183 1.25 -14.78 -10.88
N ASN A 184 1.95 -15.82 -11.32
CA ASN A 184 1.99 -17.09 -10.61
C ASN A 184 2.69 -17.01 -9.23
N ALA A 185 3.67 -16.12 -9.07
CA ALA A 185 4.32 -15.89 -7.79
C ALA A 185 3.38 -15.14 -6.84
N VAL A 186 2.69 -14.11 -7.35
CA VAL A 186 1.65 -13.36 -6.62
C VAL A 186 0.55 -14.31 -6.13
N GLU A 187 -0.03 -15.09 -7.04
CA GLU A 187 -1.12 -16.02 -6.71
C GLU A 187 -0.71 -17.02 -5.63
N ARG A 188 0.47 -17.65 -5.76
CA ARG A 188 0.96 -18.61 -4.75
C ARG A 188 1.10 -17.96 -3.38
N ALA A 189 1.68 -16.76 -3.30
CA ALA A 189 1.89 -16.06 -2.04
C ALA A 189 0.55 -15.70 -1.37
N LEU A 190 -0.40 -15.16 -2.13
CA LEU A 190 -1.71 -14.76 -1.60
C LEU A 190 -2.54 -15.97 -1.15
N ARG A 191 -2.52 -17.07 -1.91
CA ARG A 191 -3.20 -18.32 -1.50
C ARG A 191 -2.54 -18.97 -0.28
N ALA A 192 -1.22 -18.85 -0.13
CA ALA A 192 -0.52 -19.34 1.06
C ALA A 192 -0.87 -18.51 2.30
N TRP A 193 -0.91 -17.18 2.15
CA TRP A 193 -1.34 -16.26 3.21
C TRP A 193 -2.73 -16.61 3.71
N LEU A 194 -3.71 -16.87 2.84
CA LEU A 194 -5.06 -17.24 3.28
C LEU A 194 -5.10 -18.49 4.18
N LYS A 195 -4.23 -19.48 3.95
CA LYS A 195 -4.20 -20.75 4.68
C LYS A 195 -3.47 -20.71 6.01
N ALA A 196 -2.59 -19.71 6.21
CA ALA A 196 -1.79 -19.55 7.43
C ALA A 196 -2.64 -19.13 8.64
#